data_AF-A0AAN7JGY8-F1
#
_entry.id   AF-A0AAN7JGY8-F1
#
_cell.length_a   1.000
_cell.length_b   1.000
_cell.length_c   1.000
_cell.angle_alpha   90.00
_cell.angle_beta   90.00
_cell.angle_gamma   90.00
#
_symmetry.space_group_name_H-M   'P 1'
#
loop_
_entity.id
_entity.type
_entity.pdbx_description
1 polymer ?
#
loop_
_entity_poly.entity_id
_entity_poly.type
_entity_poly.pdbx_seq_one_letter_code
_entity_poly.pdbx_strand_id
1 'polypeptide(L)'
;MAQKLITLLPVGITHGENFNGSEFALKPGTGSCGSSLNCTAPGSPPASMVEFILGDVGYYDVSLVDCFNISTIIIPVKGKQNCTIVGCHGDLMKNCLVELALYTSDKVIGCRSACYVYSHR
;
A
#
# COMPACT_ATOMS: atom_id res chain seq x y z
N MET A 1 0.08 -15.40 -15.29
CA MET A 1 -0.52 -16.47 -14.46
C MET A 1 -0.06 -16.45 -12.99
N ALA A 2 0.93 -15.65 -12.57
CA ALA A 2 1.40 -15.63 -11.17
C ALA A 2 0.46 -14.92 -10.18
N GLN A 3 -0.37 -13.97 -10.64
CA GLN A 3 -1.35 -13.27 -9.77
C GLN A 3 -2.40 -14.21 -9.15
N LYS A 4 -2.65 -15.37 -9.78
CA LYS A 4 -3.56 -16.40 -9.25
C LYS A 4 -2.93 -17.23 -8.12
N LEU A 5 -1.66 -17.00 -7.80
CA LEU A 5 -0.89 -17.78 -6.84
C LEU A 5 -0.79 -17.11 -5.47
N ILE A 6 -1.21 -15.86 -5.34
CA ILE A 6 -0.92 -15.01 -4.19
C ILE A 6 -2.20 -14.27 -3.79
N THR A 7 -2.67 -14.50 -2.57
CA THR A 7 -3.80 -13.76 -2.01
C THR A 7 -3.28 -12.54 -1.28
N LEU A 8 -3.72 -11.35 -1.71
CA LEU A 8 -3.57 -10.12 -0.96
C LEU A 8 -4.78 -10.00 -0.02
N LEU A 9 -4.51 -10.05 1.28
CA LEU A 9 -5.51 -9.67 2.28
C LEU A 9 -5.23 -8.23 2.66
N PRO A 10 -6.00 -7.24 2.16
CA PRO A 10 -6.00 -5.91 2.76
C PRO A 10 -6.57 -6.07 4.17
N VAL A 11 -5.70 -5.96 5.18
CA VAL A 11 -6.14 -6.03 6.57
C VAL A 11 -6.59 -4.62 6.95
N GLY A 12 -7.83 -4.30 6.59
CA GLY A 12 -8.44 -2.99 6.83
C GLY A 12 -8.66 -2.20 5.54
N ILE A 13 -9.86 -2.30 5.00
CA ILE A 13 -10.37 -1.34 4.01
C ILE A 13 -10.48 0.01 4.74
N THR A 14 -9.56 0.93 4.50
CA THR A 14 -9.68 2.28 5.07
C THR A 14 -10.76 3.05 4.32
N HIS A 15 -11.84 3.37 5.04
CA HIS A 15 -12.90 4.30 4.70
C HIS A 15 -12.44 5.49 3.83
N GLY A 16 -13.08 5.69 2.67
CA GLY A 16 -12.99 6.96 1.96
C GLY A 16 -13.38 6.98 0.49
N GLU A 17 -13.47 5.83 -0.18
CA GLU A 17 -13.86 5.79 -1.59
C GLU A 17 -15.38 5.90 -1.73
N ASN A 18 -15.86 7.06 -2.21
CA ASN A 18 -17.25 7.25 -2.59
C ASN A 18 -17.42 6.82 -4.06
N PHE A 19 -18.05 5.67 -4.27
CA PHE A 19 -18.43 5.18 -5.59
C PHE A 19 -19.79 5.77 -5.99
N ASN A 20 -19.83 7.04 -6.40
CA ASN A 20 -21.02 7.59 -7.03
C ASN A 20 -20.75 7.91 -8.49
N GLY A 21 -21.66 7.47 -9.36
CA GLY A 21 -21.46 7.37 -10.81
C GLY A 21 -20.95 8.65 -11.47
N SER A 22 -20.08 8.45 -12.47
CA SER A 22 -19.59 9.43 -13.46
C SER A 22 -18.75 10.62 -13.00
N GLU A 23 -18.48 10.82 -11.70
CA GLU A 23 -17.54 11.85 -11.22
C GLU A 23 -16.57 11.24 -10.20
N PHE A 24 -15.36 10.87 -10.66
CA PHE A 24 -14.34 10.23 -9.83
C PHE A 24 -13.52 11.28 -9.09
N ALA A 25 -14.00 11.71 -7.93
CA ALA A 25 -13.19 12.47 -7.00
C ALA A 25 -12.44 11.50 -6.09
N LEU A 26 -11.19 11.14 -6.43
CA LEU A 26 -10.29 10.52 -5.46
C LEU A 26 -10.18 11.46 -4.26
N LYS A 27 -10.55 10.98 -3.07
CA LYS A 27 -10.33 11.73 -1.86
C LYS A 27 -8.81 11.97 -1.74
N PRO A 28 -8.32 13.22 -1.61
CA PRO A 28 -6.89 13.48 -1.52
C PRO A 28 -6.34 12.80 -0.27
N GLY A 29 -5.22 12.08 -0.41
CA GLY A 29 -4.55 11.54 0.77
C GLY A 29 -3.50 10.49 0.47
N THR A 30 -3.90 9.32 -0.02
CA THR A 30 -3.01 8.14 -0.07
C THR A 30 -3.26 7.30 -1.31
N GLY A 31 -2.21 6.80 -1.97
CA GLY A 31 -2.32 5.81 -3.04
C GLY A 31 -2.96 6.28 -4.35
N SER A 32 -3.22 7.59 -4.51
CA SER A 32 -3.83 8.14 -5.73
C SER A 32 -2.91 8.02 -6.95
N CYS A 33 -3.42 7.50 -8.06
CA CYS A 33 -2.67 7.28 -9.31
C CYS A 33 -3.17 8.17 -10.47
N GLY A 34 -3.82 9.30 -10.17
CA GLY A 34 -4.41 10.22 -11.15
C GLY A 34 -5.93 10.27 -11.07
N SER A 35 -6.61 10.62 -12.15
CA SER A 35 -8.09 10.71 -12.20
C SER A 35 -8.78 9.42 -12.68
N SER A 36 -8.01 8.36 -12.91
CA SER A 36 -8.51 7.06 -13.41
C SER A 36 -8.49 6.02 -12.29
N LEU A 37 -9.50 5.16 -12.25
CA LEU A 37 -9.50 3.97 -11.40
C LEU A 37 -8.49 2.92 -11.89
N ASN A 38 -8.26 2.86 -13.20
CA ASN A 38 -7.24 2.01 -13.80
C ASN A 38 -5.91 2.76 -13.77
N CYS A 39 -5.13 2.50 -12.72
CA CYS A 39 -3.78 3.05 -12.57
C CYS A 39 -2.83 2.49 -13.64
N THR A 40 -2.06 3.37 -14.27
CA THR A 40 -0.95 2.99 -15.18
C THR A 40 0.43 3.29 -14.59
N ALA A 41 0.45 3.90 -13.41
CA ALA A 41 1.64 4.22 -12.63
C ALA A 41 1.39 3.89 -11.15
N PRO A 42 2.44 3.77 -10.32
CA PRO A 42 2.30 3.61 -8.88
C PRO A 42 1.46 4.73 -8.25
N GLY A 43 0.75 4.40 -7.18
CA GLY A 43 0.02 5.38 -6.40
C GLY A 43 0.95 6.37 -5.69
N SER A 44 0.44 7.58 -5.47
CA SER A 44 1.17 8.63 -4.77
C SER A 44 1.35 8.29 -3.28
N PRO A 45 2.55 8.42 -2.70
CA PRO A 45 2.75 8.18 -1.28
C PRO A 45 1.93 9.13 -0.38
N PRO A 46 1.56 8.71 0.85
CA PRO A 46 1.94 7.44 1.45
C PRO A 46 1.10 6.26 0.94
N ALA A 47 1.75 5.17 0.55
CA ALA A 47 1.10 3.98 0.04
C ALA A 47 1.92 2.73 0.39
N SER A 48 1.32 1.79 1.12
CA SER A 48 1.93 0.49 1.36
C SER A 48 2.08 -0.25 0.02
N MET A 49 3.29 -0.72 -0.30
CA MET A 49 3.55 -1.38 -1.57
C MET A 49 3.71 -2.88 -1.40
N VAL A 50 3.27 -3.59 -2.43
CA VAL A 50 3.44 -5.03 -2.57
C VAL A 50 4.10 -5.26 -3.91
N GLU A 51 5.29 -5.85 -3.88
CA GLU A 51 6.16 -5.96 -5.04
C GLU A 51 6.26 -7.43 -5.44
N PHE A 52 6.24 -7.67 -6.76
CA PHE A 52 6.31 -9.00 -7.34
C PHE A 52 7.29 -9.02 -8.50
N ILE A 53 8.26 -9.92 -8.44
CA ILE A 53 9.13 -10.25 -9.57
C ILE A 53 8.72 -11.64 -10.05
N LEU A 54 8.30 -11.71 -11.31
CA LEU A 54 7.78 -12.93 -11.92
C LEU A 54 8.82 -13.53 -12.88
N GLY A 55 9.13 -14.81 -12.69
CA GLY A 55 10.04 -15.58 -13.53
C GLY A 55 9.97 -17.06 -13.19
N ASP A 56 10.95 -17.86 -13.63
CA ASP A 56 11.08 -19.28 -13.26
C ASP A 56 11.20 -19.46 -11.73
N VAL A 57 11.88 -18.51 -11.08
CA VAL A 57 11.85 -18.27 -9.65
C VAL A 57 11.20 -16.92 -9.41
N GLY A 58 10.10 -16.90 -8.65
CA GLY A 58 9.39 -15.68 -8.29
C GLY A 58 9.82 -15.14 -6.93
N TYR A 59 9.84 -13.82 -6.81
CA TYR A 59 10.11 -13.11 -5.55
C TYR A 59 8.95 -12.18 -5.24
N TYR A 60 8.73 -11.95 -3.95
CA TYR A 60 7.70 -11.05 -3.47
C TYR A 60 8.11 -10.45 -2.13
N ASP A 61 7.69 -9.22 -1.90
CA ASP A 61 7.90 -8.52 -0.65
C ASP A 61 6.80 -7.47 -0.41
N VAL A 62 6.70 -7.06 0.85
CA VAL A 62 5.87 -5.92 1.25
C VAL A 62 6.83 -4.81 1.65
N SER A 63 6.75 -3.69 0.94
CA SER A 63 7.64 -2.56 1.10
C SER A 63 6.92 -1.38 1.74
N LEU A 64 7.58 -0.80 2.74
CA LEU A 64 7.17 0.45 3.40
C LEU A 64 8.12 1.60 3.03
N VAL A 65 8.97 1.41 2.02
CA VAL A 65 9.85 2.46 1.49
C VAL A 65 9.02 3.64 1.00
N ASP A 66 7.93 3.34 0.29
CA ASP A 66 6.94 4.31 -0.19
C ASP A 66 5.81 4.57 0.82
N CYS A 67 6.15 4.45 2.10
CA CYS A 67 5.34 4.79 3.26
C CYS A 67 4.28 3.72 3.60
N PHE A 68 3.40 4.02 4.57
CA PHE A 68 2.33 3.14 5.02
C PHE A 68 0.97 3.84 4.96
N ASN A 69 -0.06 3.15 4.47
CA ASN A 69 -1.46 3.58 4.59
C ASN A 69 -2.39 2.44 5.03
N ILE A 70 -2.15 1.23 4.52
CA ILE A 70 -2.96 0.04 4.80
C ILE A 70 -2.05 -1.14 5.17
N SER A 71 -2.47 -1.94 6.16
CA SER A 71 -1.79 -3.17 6.52
C SER A 71 -1.98 -4.23 5.43
N THR A 72 -0.89 -4.83 4.98
CA THR A 72 -0.89 -5.74 3.85
C THR A 72 -0.05 -6.98 4.12
N ILE A 73 -0.59 -8.13 3.74
CA ILE A 73 0.04 -9.45 3.87
C ILE A 73 -0.06 -10.20 2.55
N ILE A 74 1.03 -10.87 2.19
CA ILE A 74 1.15 -11.77 1.05
C ILE A 74 1.06 -13.20 1.57
N ILE A 75 0.05 -13.95 1.11
CA ILE A 75 -0.08 -15.38 1.39
C ILE A 75 0.13 -16.16 0.08
N PRO A 76 1.24 -16.91 -0.05
CA PRO A 76 1.47 -17.79 -1.18
C PRO A 76 0.52 -18.99 -1.14
N VAL A 77 -0.21 -19.26 -2.22
CA VAL A 77 -1.24 -20.30 -2.28
C VAL A 77 -0.75 -21.59 -2.96
N LYS A 78 0.18 -21.51 -3.94
CA LYS A 78 0.76 -22.72 -4.59
C LYS A 78 2.22 -22.57 -5.05
N GLY A 79 3.15 -22.46 -4.12
CA GLY A 79 4.60 -22.48 -4.40
C GLY A 79 5.18 -23.90 -4.41
N LYS A 80 6.22 -24.16 -5.22
CA LYS A 80 6.94 -25.46 -5.25
C LYS A 80 8.20 -25.49 -4.36
N GLN A 81 8.42 -24.49 -3.50
CA GLN A 81 9.62 -24.31 -2.66
C GLN A 81 9.26 -23.52 -1.36
N ASN A 82 10.25 -23.03 -0.61
CA ASN A 82 10.16 -22.24 0.63
C ASN A 82 9.40 -20.89 0.46
N CYS A 83 8.11 -20.93 0.16
CA CYS A 83 7.27 -19.74 0.12
C CYS A 83 6.73 -19.45 1.52
N THR A 84 7.16 -18.34 2.13
CA THR A 84 6.71 -17.89 3.45
C THR A 84 5.67 -16.78 3.34
N ILE A 85 4.81 -16.68 4.34
CA ILE A 85 3.95 -15.50 4.48
C ILE A 85 4.84 -14.30 4.82
N VAL A 86 4.66 -13.19 4.11
CA VAL A 86 5.36 -11.93 4.41
C VAL A 86 4.36 -10.79 4.46
N GLY A 87 4.60 -9.81 5.31
CA GLY A 87 3.72 -8.65 5.39
C GLY A 87 3.92 -7.78 6.61
N CYS A 88 3.18 -6.67 6.63
CA CYS A 88 3.08 -5.76 7.74
C CYS A 88 1.65 -5.82 8.29
N HIS A 89 1.44 -6.58 9.38
CA HIS A 89 0.14 -6.74 10.03
C HIS A 89 -0.22 -5.58 10.98
N GLY A 90 0.79 -4.87 11.49
CA GLY A 90 0.57 -3.77 12.43
C GLY A 90 -0.09 -2.56 11.78
N ASP A 91 -0.97 -1.91 12.52
CA ASP A 91 -1.48 -0.58 12.15
C ASP A 91 -0.44 0.48 12.54
N LEU A 92 0.43 0.84 11.60
CA LEU A 92 1.47 1.85 11.82
C LEU A 92 0.91 3.27 11.95
N MET A 93 -0.36 3.54 11.59
CA MET A 93 -0.95 4.86 11.78
C MET A 93 -1.06 5.22 13.27
N LYS A 94 -1.24 4.23 14.16
CA LYS A 94 -1.35 4.46 15.62
C LYS A 94 -0.07 4.96 16.28
N ASN A 95 1.07 4.55 15.74
CA ASN A 95 2.39 4.88 16.27
C ASN A 95 3.19 5.79 15.32
N CYS A 96 2.52 6.38 14.32
CA CYS A 96 3.18 7.25 13.37
C CYS A 96 3.65 8.52 14.07
N LEU A 97 4.94 8.82 13.96
CA LEU A 97 5.51 10.06 14.49
C LEU A 97 4.84 11.26 13.83
N VAL A 98 4.62 12.34 14.59
CA VAL A 98 3.92 13.54 14.11
C VAL A 98 4.59 14.15 12.87
N GLU A 99 5.92 14.07 12.79
CA GLU A 99 6.70 14.54 11.62
C GLU A 99 6.52 13.70 10.35
N LEU A 100 6.07 12.45 10.49
CA LEU A 100 5.83 11.50 9.40
C LEU A 100 4.35 11.36 9.06
N ALA A 101 3.45 11.76 9.95
CA ALA A 101 2.03 11.54 9.81
C ALA A 101 1.41 12.44 8.72
N LEU A 102 0.57 11.82 7.88
CA LEU A 102 -0.33 12.53 6.99
C LEU A 102 -1.74 12.53 7.60
N TYR A 103 -2.34 13.71 7.68
CA TYR A 103 -3.64 13.93 8.31
C TYR A 103 -4.74 14.26 7.29
N THR A 104 -5.96 13.79 7.57
CA THR A 104 -7.20 14.38 7.04
C THR A 104 -8.04 14.83 8.23
N SER A 105 -8.31 16.14 8.31
CA SER A 105 -8.83 16.74 9.54
C SER A 105 -7.94 16.33 10.73
N ASP A 106 -8.45 15.56 11.68
CA ASP A 106 -7.74 15.14 12.90
C ASP A 106 -7.35 13.65 12.89
N LYS A 107 -7.46 12.96 11.75
CA LYS A 107 -7.16 11.54 11.64
C LYS A 107 -5.90 11.31 10.81
N VAL A 108 -4.96 10.52 11.34
CA VAL A 108 -3.84 10.00 10.57
C VAL A 108 -4.39 9.03 9.52
N ILE A 109 -4.14 9.34 8.24
CA ILE A 109 -4.56 8.53 7.10
C ILE A 109 -3.39 7.82 6.40
N GLY A 110 -2.17 8.14 6.78
CA GLY A 110 -0.96 7.46 6.33
C GLY A 110 0.25 7.93 7.10
N CYS A 111 1.32 7.15 7.05
CA CYS A 111 2.58 7.41 7.71
C CYS A 111 3.70 7.42 6.69
N ARG A 112 4.29 8.59 6.44
CA ARG A 112 5.38 8.79 5.48
C ARG A 112 6.66 8.10 5.97
N SER A 113 7.49 7.63 5.04
CA SER A 113 8.82 7.15 5.37
C SER A 113 9.77 8.33 5.63
N ALA A 114 10.86 8.08 6.36
CA ALA A 114 11.91 9.07 6.56
C ALA A 114 12.52 9.52 5.22
N CYS A 115 12.68 8.59 4.27
CA CYS A 115 13.15 8.92 2.92
C CYS A 115 12.21 9.96 2.29
N TYR A 116 10.89 9.75 2.34
CA TYR A 116 9.94 10.70 1.78
C TYR A 116 10.04 12.11 2.38
N VAL A 117 10.25 12.22 3.69
CA VAL A 117 10.29 13.52 4.40
C VAL A 117 11.66 14.21 4.28
N TYR A 118 12.76 13.45 4.27
CA TYR A 118 14.11 13.99 4.47
C TYR A 118 15.06 13.90 3.27
N SER A 119 14.68 13.23 2.17
CA SER A 119 15.55 13.03 0.99
C SER A 119 15.90 14.29 0.17
N HIS A 120 15.55 15.48 0.65
CA HIS A 120 15.84 16.78 0.02
C HIS A 120 16.55 17.78 0.97
N ARG A 121 17.32 17.30 1.95
CA ARG A 121 18.23 18.14 2.74
C ARG A 121 19.69 17.93 2.35
#